data_AF-A0A352PUV9-F1
#
_entry.id   AF-A0A352PUV9-F1
#
_cell.length_a   1.000
_cell.length_b   1.000
_cell.length_c   1.000
_cell.angle_alpha   90.00
_cell.angle_beta   90.00
_cell.angle_gamma   90.00
#
_symmetry.space_group_name_H-M   'P 1'
#
loop_
_entity.id
_entity.type
_entity.pdbx_description
1 polymer ?
#
loop_
_entity_poly.entity_id
_entity_poly.type
_entity_poly.pdbx_seq_one_letter_code
_entity_poly.pdbx_strand_id
1 'polypeptide(L)' 'AGGFANSGQVCISLQRLYVHKAVAKEFTKRFVEETKKLKVGNPLEKDCDVGPMIELKEAERAEAWVKE' A
#
# COMPACT_ATOMS: atom_id res chain seq x y z
N ALA A 1 -2.05 6.47 -5.52
CA ALA A 1 -1.28 5.43 -6.22
C ALA A 1 0.20 5.32 -5.79
N GLY A 2 0.89 6.37 -5.29
CA GLY A 2 2.35 6.35 -5.14
C GLY A 2 3.00 5.27 -4.26
N GLY A 3 2.33 4.75 -3.22
CA GLY A 3 2.87 3.68 -2.36
C GLY A 3 2.32 2.28 -2.63
N PHE A 4 1.19 2.18 -3.33
CA PHE A 4 0.47 0.91 -3.55
C PHE A 4 0.59 0.38 -4.98
N ALA A 5 1.05 1.21 -5.93
CA ALA A 5 1.27 0.79 -7.32
C ALA A 5 2.23 -0.40 -7.39
N ASN A 6 1.88 -1.40 -8.22
CA ASN A 6 2.61 -2.67 -8.34
C ASN A 6 2.91 -3.32 -6.99
N SER A 7 2.00 -3.18 -6.03
CA SER A 7 2.15 -3.70 -4.66
C SER A 7 3.39 -3.15 -3.96
N GLY A 8 3.72 -1.89 -4.25
CA GLY A 8 4.88 -1.19 -3.71
C GLY A 8 6.21 -1.57 -4.37
N GLN A 9 6.22 -2.48 -5.35
CA GLN A 9 7.42 -3.01 -6.02
C GLN A 9 7.92 -2.10 -7.14
N VAL A 10 8.10 -0.81 -6.82
CA VAL A 10 8.67 0.20 -7.70
C VAL A 10 9.80 0.89 -6.92
N CYS A 11 10.97 1.07 -7.53
CA CYS A 11 12.13 1.66 -6.87
C CYS A 11 11.88 3.10 -6.36
N ILE A 12 10.90 3.79 -6.95
CA ILE A 12 10.46 5.13 -6.58
C ILE A 12 9.14 5.14 -5.77
N SER A 13 8.72 3.99 -5.24
CA SER A 13 7.52 3.90 -4.40
C SER A 13 7.62 4.80 -3.17
N LEU A 14 6.50 5.43 -2.81
CA LEU A 14 6.42 6.24 -1.60
C LEU A 14 6.54 5.36 -0.35
N GLN A 15 7.64 5.53 0.40
CA GLN A 15 7.90 4.79 1.65
C GLN A 15 7.52 5.57 2.92
N ARG A 16 7.52 6.91 2.85
CA ARG A 16 7.25 7.77 4.00
C ARG A 16 6.49 9.02 3.59
N LEU A 17 5.45 9.33 4.35
CA LEU A 17 4.66 10.54 4.19
C LEU A 17 4.81 11.42 5.43
N TYR A 18 5.17 12.68 5.23
CA TYR A 18 5.22 13.68 6.28
C TYR A 18 3.96 14.53 6.21
N VAL A 19 3.22 14.60 7.31
CA VAL A 19 1.94 15.32 7.39
C VAL A 19 2.02 16.36 8.50
N HIS A 20 1.60 17.58 8.21
CA HIS A 20 1.60 18.66 9.19
C HIS A 20 0.73 18.29 10.40
N LYS A 21 1.24 18.51 11.61
CA LYS A 21 0.60 18.08 12.87
C LYS A 21 -0.86 18.52 12.99
N ALA A 22 -1.17 19.73 12.52
CA ALA A 22 -2.53 20.29 12.58
C ALA A 22 -3.58 19.47 11.81
N VAL A 23 -3.19 18.68 10.80
CA VAL A 23 -4.11 17.90 9.96
C VAL A 23 -3.86 16.40 10.01
N ALA A 24 -2.84 15.95 10.75
CA ALA A 24 -2.42 14.54 10.77
C ALA A 24 -3.56 13.57 11.11
N LYS A 25 -4.39 13.88 12.11
CA LYS A 25 -5.49 12.99 12.53
C LYS A 25 -6.53 12.79 11.43
N GLU A 26 -6.99 13.89 10.84
CA GLU A 26 -8.03 13.85 9.80
C GLU A 26 -7.47 13.26 8.50
N PHE A 27 -6.23 13.60 8.14
CA PHE A 27 -5.53 13.00 7.02
C PHE A 27 -5.46 11.48 7.17
N THR A 28 -4.98 10.97 8.32
CA THR A 28 -4.84 9.53 8.55
C THR A 28 -6.18 8.80 8.45
N LYS A 29 -7.25 9.37 9.02
CA LYS A 29 -8.59 8.80 8.90
C LYS A 29 -8.99 8.63 7.44
N ARG A 30 -8.96 9.71 6.66
CA ARG A 30 -9.33 9.70 5.24
C ARG A 30 -8.42 8.80 4.40
N PHE A 31 -7.12 8.80 4.69
CA PHE A 31 -6.15 7.96 4.00
C PHE A 31 -6.44 6.47 4.21
N VAL A 32 -6.77 6.06 5.44
CA VAL A 32 -7.17 4.68 5.75
C VAL A 32 -8.50 4.33 5.07
N GLU A 33 -9.48 5.22 5.09
CA GLU A 33 -10.77 5.02 4.41
C GLU A 33 -10.60 4.79 2.90
N GLU A 34 -9.78 5.58 2.21
CA GLU A 34 -9.49 5.38 0.79
C GLU A 34 -8.65 4.12 0.55
N THR A 35 -7.67 3.82 1.41
CA THR A 35 -6.83 2.61 1.28
C THR A 35 -7.68 1.33 1.37
N LYS A 36 -8.71 1.31 2.21
CA LYS A 36 -9.64 0.16 2.34
C LYS A 36 -10.48 -0.09 1.08
N LYS A 37 -10.59 0.88 0.17
CA LYS A 37 -11.33 0.71 -1.09
C LYS A 37 -10.52 0.00 -2.17
N LEU A 38 -9.20 -0.12 -2.00
CA LEU A 38 -8.34 -0.80 -2.94
C LEU A 38 -8.72 -2.27 -3.04
N LYS A 39 -8.94 -2.75 -4.27
CA LYS A 39 -9.22 -4.15 -4.56
C LYS A 39 -7.91 -4.91 -4.72
N VAL A 40 -7.69 -5.87 -3.82
CA VAL A 40 -6.54 -6.78 -3.86
C VAL A 40 -6.97 -8.06 -4.55
N GLY A 41 -6.22 -8.52 -5.56
CA GLY A 41 -6.62 -9.73 -6.28
C GLY A 41 -5.79 -10.11 -7.50
N ASN A 42 -6.42 -10.84 -8.42
CA ASN A 42 -5.79 -11.30 -9.65
C ASN A 42 -5.50 -10.09 -10.57
N PRO A 43 -4.24 -9.85 -10.98
CA PRO A 43 -3.85 -8.69 -11.78
C PRO A 43 -4.43 -8.70 -13.21
N LEU A 44 -5.03 -9.82 -13.66
CA LEU A 44 -5.74 -9.89 -14.94
C LEU A 44 -7.17 -9.31 -14.88
N GLU A 45 -7.72 -9.11 -13.67
CA GLU A 45 -9.03 -8.51 -13.48
C GLU A 45 -8.94 -6.98 -13.63
N LYS A 46 -9.87 -6.39 -14.38
CA LYS A 46 -9.85 -4.96 -14.71
C LYS A 46 -10.02 -4.03 -13.51
N ASP A 47 -10.56 -4.55 -12.42
CA ASP A 47 -10.82 -3.81 -11.18
C ASP A 47 -9.80 -4.14 -10.08
N CYS A 48 -8.69 -4.82 -10.39
CA CYS A 48 -7.61 -5.05 -9.45
C CYS A 48 -6.73 -3.81 -9.30
N ASP A 49 -6.68 -3.24 -8.09
CA ASP A 49 -5.82 -2.11 -7.77
C ASP A 49 -4.44 -2.55 -7.27
N VAL A 50 -4.38 -3.68 -6.55
CA VAL A 50 -3.16 -4.21 -5.93
C VAL A 50 -3.03 -5.70 -6.22
N GLY A 51 -2.01 -6.06 -7.00
CA GLY A 51 -1.71 -7.44 -7.38
C GLY A 51 -0.83 -8.18 -6.35
N PRO A 52 -0.33 -9.37 -6.69
CA PRO A 52 0.59 -10.11 -5.84
C PRO A 52 1.97 -9.46 -5.79
N MET A 53 2.75 -9.83 -4.77
CA MET A 53 4.20 -9.65 -4.79
C MET A 53 4.86 -10.71 -5.69
N ILE A 54 6.11 -10.46 -6.11
CA ILE A 54 6.82 -11.28 -7.09
C ILE A 54 7.00 -12.75 -6.66
N GLU A 55 7.26 -12.98 -5.37
CA GLU A 55 7.47 -14.30 -4.79
C GLU A 55 6.97 -14.34 -3.33
N LEU A 56 6.61 -15.53 -2.83
CA LEU A 56 6.12 -15.72 -1.46
C LEU A 56 7.11 -15.18 -0.42
N LYS A 57 8.41 -15.46 -0.59
CA LYS A 57 9.46 -15.01 0.34
C LYS A 57 9.50 -13.48 0.50
N GLU A 58 9.17 -12.73 -0.56
CA GLU A 58 9.17 -11.27 -0.54
C GLU A 58 7.92 -10.75 0.18
N ALA A 59 6.78 -11.45 0.05
CA ALA A 59 5.57 -11.17 0.81
C ALA A 59 5.75 -11.48 2.30
N GLU A 60 6.35 -12.61 2.65
CA GLU A 60 6.68 -12.98 4.03
C GLU A 60 7.63 -11.97 4.67
N ARG A 61 8.65 -11.50 3.94
CA ARG A 61 9.57 -10.45 4.41
C ARG A 61 8.82 -9.14 4.69
N ALA A 62 7.92 -8.72 3.80
CA ALA A 62 7.13 -7.52 3.99
C ALA A 62 6.18 -7.65 5.19
N GLU A 63 5.54 -8.82 5.35
CA GLU A 63 4.66 -9.10 6.49
C GLU A 63 5.41 -9.09 7.83
N ALA A 64 6.65 -9.59 7.86
CA ALA A 64 7.49 -9.55 9.05
C ALA A 64 7.74 -8.11 9.54
N TRP A 65 8.01 -7.16 8.64
CA TRP A 65 8.17 -5.74 9.00
C TRP A 65 6.88 -5.07 9.50
N VAL A 66 5.71 -5.57 9.08
CA VAL A 66 4.42 -5.06 9.56
C VAL A 66 4.06 -5.59 10.95
N LYS A 67 4.56 -6.78 11.30
CA LYS A 67 4.30 -7.46 12.58
C LYS A 67 5.33 -7.14 13.67
N GLU A 68 6.42 -6.43 13.32
CA GLU A 68 7.38 -5.86 14.27
C GLU A 68 6.74 -4.77 15.14
#